data_AF-A0A972LBL2-F1
#
_entry.id   AF-A0A972LBL2-F1
#
_cell.length_a   1.000
_cell.length_b   1.000
_cell.length_c   1.000
_cell.angle_alpha   90.00
_cell.angle_beta   90.00
_cell.angle_gamma   90.00
#
_symmetry.space_group_name_H-M   'P 1'
#
loop_
_entity.id
_entity.type
_entity.pdbx_description
1 polymer ?
#
loop_
_entity_poly.entity_id
_entity_poly.type
_entity_poly.pdbx_seq_one_letter_code
_entity_poly.pdbx_strand_id
1 'polypeptide(L)'
;YGRILDVPVRVVADQAELYSTLKEWSDKQLVLIDTAGMSQRDVRLSKQFNLLLGSDLRIKTYLVLSATTHIAGLDEAIRAFKAALPDACILTKLDEAASLGAVVSEVIKHRLAIAYLGDGQRVPEDLHTARAKNIVSHAVSLMQQGSDIFEEESRMLRAGGVQANAHV
;
A
#
# COMPACT_ATOMS: atom_id res chain seq x y z
N TYR A 1 -2.17 -18.25 -5.23
CA TYR A 1 -1.59 -18.29 -3.87
C TYR A 1 -2.22 -19.35 -2.97
N GLY A 2 -3.55 -19.40 -2.76
CA GLY A 2 -4.13 -20.38 -1.80
C GLY A 2 -3.76 -21.85 -2.03
N ARG A 3 -3.72 -22.30 -3.30
CA ARG A 3 -3.23 -23.65 -3.65
C ARG A 3 -1.76 -23.90 -3.27
N ILE A 4 -0.90 -22.88 -3.36
CA ILE A 4 0.53 -22.99 -3.04
C ILE A 4 0.74 -23.14 -1.53
N LEU A 5 -0.10 -22.46 -0.74
CA LEU A 5 -0.04 -22.47 0.73
C LEU A 5 -0.89 -23.60 1.35
N ASP A 6 -1.50 -24.45 0.53
CA ASP A 6 -2.45 -25.49 0.94
C ASP A 6 -3.56 -24.98 1.87
N VAL A 7 -4.07 -23.77 1.57
CA VAL A 7 -5.17 -23.15 2.32
C VAL A 7 -6.48 -23.21 1.52
N PRO A 8 -7.63 -23.48 2.18
CA PRO A 8 -8.93 -23.43 1.53
C PRO A 8 -9.22 -22.07 0.91
N VAL A 9 -9.78 -22.06 -0.30
CA VAL A 9 -10.21 -20.85 -1.00
C VAL A 9 -11.66 -21.00 -1.42
N ARG A 10 -12.47 -19.98 -1.14
CA ARG A 10 -13.85 -19.90 -1.59
C ARG A 10 -14.09 -18.56 -2.28
N VAL A 11 -14.72 -18.62 -3.45
CA VAL A 11 -15.21 -17.43 -4.15
C VAL A 11 -16.60 -17.13 -3.63
N VAL A 12 -16.85 -15.85 -3.33
CA VAL A 12 -18.09 -15.36 -2.74
C VAL A 12 -18.60 -14.22 -3.62
N ALA A 13 -19.86 -14.30 -4.05
CA ALA A 13 -20.47 -13.34 -4.98
C ALA A 13 -21.22 -12.20 -4.26
N ASP A 14 -21.77 -12.47 -3.08
CA ASP A 14 -22.59 -11.51 -2.34
C ASP A 14 -22.42 -11.60 -0.82
N GLN A 15 -23.14 -10.74 -0.11
CA GLN A 15 -23.08 -10.63 1.34
C GLN A 15 -23.66 -11.87 2.05
N ALA A 16 -24.69 -12.52 1.49
CA ALA A 16 -25.29 -13.69 2.11
C ALA A 16 -24.35 -14.90 2.02
N GLU A 17 -23.68 -15.07 0.87
CA GLU A 17 -22.62 -16.06 0.68
C GLU A 17 -21.40 -15.79 1.58
N LEU A 18 -21.02 -14.53 1.78
CA LEU A 18 -19.93 -14.18 2.70
C LEU A 18 -20.30 -14.62 4.12
N TYR A 19 -21.48 -14.25 4.58
CA TYR A 19 -21.94 -14.53 5.93
C TYR A 19 -22.05 -16.03 6.22
N SER A 20 -22.61 -16.81 5.29
CA SER A 20 -22.70 -18.27 5.43
C SER A 20 -21.32 -18.92 5.45
N THR A 21 -20.40 -18.44 4.60
CA THR A 21 -19.01 -18.92 4.56
C THR A 21 -18.25 -18.63 5.85
N LEU A 22 -18.36 -17.40 6.38
CA LEU A 22 -17.70 -17.04 7.64
C LEU A 22 -18.26 -17.82 8.84
N LYS A 23 -19.55 -18.18 8.82
CA LYS A 23 -20.12 -19.10 9.82
C LYS A 23 -19.56 -20.51 9.72
N GLU A 24 -19.46 -21.05 8.51
CA GLU A 24 -18.89 -22.38 8.26
C GLU A 24 -17.42 -22.44 8.69
N TRP A 25 -16.67 -21.36 8.48
CA TRP A 25 -15.25 -21.24 8.84
C TRP A 25 -15.02 -20.64 10.24
N SER A 26 -16.01 -20.73 11.14
CA SER A 26 -15.90 -20.23 12.51
C SER A 26 -14.85 -20.96 13.36
N ASP A 27 -14.39 -22.13 12.91
CA ASP A 27 -13.28 -22.89 13.51
C ASP A 27 -11.89 -22.37 13.11
N LYS A 28 -11.80 -21.47 12.11
CA LYS A 28 -10.53 -20.93 11.61
C LYS A 28 -10.05 -19.77 12.48
N GLN A 29 -8.74 -19.75 12.75
CA GLN A 29 -8.11 -18.66 13.51
C GLN A 29 -7.98 -17.36 12.71
N LEU A 30 -7.90 -17.46 11.38
CA LEU A 30 -7.77 -16.34 10.47
C LEU A 30 -8.44 -16.67 9.13
N VAL A 31 -9.30 -15.76 8.67
CA VAL A 31 -9.86 -15.78 7.32
C VAL A 31 -9.42 -14.49 6.64
N LEU A 32 -8.71 -14.62 5.52
CA LEU A 32 -8.33 -13.48 4.68
C LEU A 32 -9.37 -13.32 3.57
N ILE A 33 -9.95 -12.12 3.48
CA ILE A 33 -10.92 -11.77 2.44
C ILE A 33 -10.17 -10.91 1.43
N ASP A 34 -9.99 -11.45 0.22
CA ASP A 34 -9.46 -10.68 -0.89
C ASP A 34 -10.62 -10.00 -1.64
N THR A 35 -10.41 -8.73 -2.00
CA THR A 35 -11.39 -7.89 -2.66
C THR A 35 -10.91 -7.59 -4.06
N ALA A 36 -11.79 -7.71 -5.06
CA ALA A 36 -11.44 -7.32 -6.42
C ALA A 36 -10.86 -5.90 -6.46
N GLY A 37 -9.77 -5.70 -7.20
CA GLY A 37 -9.15 -4.39 -7.39
C GLY A 37 -10.10 -3.46 -8.14
N MET A 38 -10.61 -2.44 -7.47
CA MET A 38 -11.56 -1.48 -8.02
C MET A 38 -10.89 -0.11 -8.16
N SER A 39 -11.18 0.58 -9.26
CA SER A 39 -10.89 2.01 -9.36
C SER A 39 -11.70 2.75 -8.29
N GLN A 40 -11.08 3.72 -7.61
CA GLN A 40 -11.70 4.59 -6.61
C GLN A 40 -12.94 5.36 -7.10
N ARG A 41 -13.23 5.31 -8.41
CA ARG A 41 -14.38 5.95 -9.07
C ARG A 41 -15.52 4.99 -9.42
N ASP A 42 -15.38 3.70 -9.12
CA ASP A 42 -16.37 2.69 -9.52
C ASP A 42 -17.57 2.67 -8.55
N VAL A 43 -18.79 2.66 -9.10
CA VAL A 43 -20.05 2.46 -8.36
C VAL A 43 -20.07 1.14 -7.58
N ARG A 44 -19.23 0.17 -7.97
CA ARG A 44 -19.04 -1.11 -7.27
C ARG A 44 -18.41 -0.96 -5.87
N LEU A 45 -17.73 0.16 -5.58
CA LEU A 45 -17.15 0.43 -4.25
C LEU A 45 -18.22 0.34 -3.15
N SER A 46 -19.37 0.97 -3.38
CA SER A 46 -20.49 0.97 -2.43
C SER A 46 -21.07 -0.42 -2.17
N LYS A 47 -21.10 -1.29 -3.20
CA LYS A 47 -21.54 -2.68 -3.03
C LYS A 47 -20.59 -3.46 -2.14
N GLN A 48 -19.29 -3.22 -2.27
CA GLN A 48 -18.27 -3.88 -1.48
C GLN A 48 -18.29 -3.42 -0.02
N PHE A 49 -18.53 -2.13 0.22
CA PHE A 49 -18.73 -1.61 1.58
C PHE A 49 -19.94 -2.24 2.24
N ASN A 50 -21.06 -2.38 1.53
CA ASN A 50 -22.23 -3.07 2.07
C ASN A 50 -21.95 -4.53 2.41
N LEU A 51 -21.16 -5.22 1.57
CA LEU A 51 -20.76 -6.60 1.80
C LEU A 51 -19.89 -6.76 3.07
N LEU A 52 -18.99 -5.81 3.34
CA LEU A 52 -18.12 -5.83 4.52
C LEU A 52 -18.78 -5.32 5.80
N LEU A 53 -19.58 -4.25 5.70
CA LEU A 53 -20.15 -3.55 6.86
C LEU A 53 -21.49 -4.13 7.32
N GLY A 54 -22.21 -4.86 6.47
CA GLY A 54 -23.55 -5.35 6.80
C GLY A 54 -23.57 -6.71 7.50
N SER A 55 -22.43 -7.29 7.85
CA SER A 55 -22.38 -8.53 8.61
C SER A 55 -22.30 -8.23 10.11
N ASP A 56 -22.98 -9.00 10.96
CA ASP A 56 -22.84 -8.94 12.43
C ASP A 56 -21.44 -9.34 12.92
N LEU A 57 -20.55 -9.76 12.00
CA LEU A 57 -19.18 -10.17 12.27
C LEU A 57 -18.26 -8.95 12.17
N ARG A 58 -17.38 -8.80 13.17
CA ARG A 58 -16.37 -7.74 13.15
C ARG A 58 -15.27 -8.10 12.16
N ILE A 59 -15.36 -7.57 10.94
CA ILE A 59 -14.31 -7.69 9.91
C ILE A 59 -13.32 -6.53 10.07
N LYS A 60 -12.04 -6.85 10.29
CA LYS A 60 -10.98 -5.83 10.23
C LYS A 60 -10.65 -5.51 8.78
N THR A 61 -10.69 -4.23 8.43
CA THR A 61 -10.51 -3.77 7.05
C THR A 61 -9.23 -2.95 6.94
N TYR A 62 -8.42 -3.24 5.92
CA TYR A 62 -7.18 -2.52 5.65
C TYR A 62 -7.20 -1.89 4.26
N LEU A 63 -6.86 -0.60 4.17
CA LEU A 63 -6.68 0.07 2.89
C LEU A 63 -5.24 -0.13 2.39
N VAL A 64 -5.05 -0.73 1.23
CA VAL A 64 -3.71 -0.92 0.64
C VAL A 64 -3.36 0.31 -0.21
N LEU A 65 -2.24 0.97 0.10
CA LEU A 65 -1.76 2.18 -0.57
C LEU A 65 -0.35 1.96 -1.11
N SER A 66 -0.11 2.29 -2.37
CA SER A 66 1.24 2.26 -2.95
C SER A 66 2.03 3.50 -2.56
N ALA A 67 3.23 3.32 -2.00
CA ALA A 67 4.15 4.40 -1.65
C ALA A 67 4.65 5.19 -2.88
N THR A 68 4.55 4.62 -4.08
CA THR A 68 4.89 5.30 -5.36
C THR A 68 3.78 6.23 -5.87
N THR A 69 2.61 6.26 -5.21
CA THR A 69 1.49 7.08 -5.65
C THR A 69 1.71 8.54 -5.29
N HIS A 70 1.44 9.45 -6.24
CA HIS A 70 1.49 10.89 -5.97
C HIS A 70 0.43 11.31 -4.94
N ILE A 71 0.72 12.40 -4.22
CA ILE A 71 -0.08 12.90 -3.09
C ILE A 71 -1.58 13.06 -3.42
N ALA A 72 -1.92 13.56 -4.60
CA ALA A 72 -3.31 13.74 -5.03
C ALA A 72 -4.05 12.40 -5.22
N GLY A 73 -3.37 11.38 -5.75
CA GLY A 73 -3.94 10.04 -5.91
C GLY A 73 -4.14 9.33 -4.56
N LEU A 74 -3.23 9.54 -3.62
CA LEU A 74 -3.38 9.05 -2.25
C LEU A 74 -4.58 9.71 -1.54
N ASP A 75 -4.73 11.03 -1.64
CA ASP A 75 -5.88 11.76 -1.07
C ASP A 75 -7.20 11.28 -1.70
N GLU A 76 -7.25 11.10 -3.03
CA GLU A 76 -8.43 10.58 -3.73
C GLU A 76 -8.79 9.18 -3.25
N ALA A 77 -7.80 8.27 -3.16
CA ALA A 77 -8.01 6.91 -2.69
C ALA A 77 -8.50 6.88 -1.23
N ILE A 78 -7.84 7.56 -0.31
CA ILE A 78 -8.23 7.55 1.11
C ILE A 78 -9.65 8.10 1.28
N ARG A 79 -10.02 9.15 0.54
CA ARG A 79 -11.40 9.70 0.57
C ARG A 79 -12.43 8.75 0.01
N ALA A 80 -12.17 8.15 -1.15
CA ALA A 80 -13.09 7.22 -1.79
C ALA A 80 -13.39 5.99 -0.91
N PHE A 81 -12.37 5.49 -0.22
CA PHE A 81 -12.47 4.33 0.65
C PHE A 81 -12.81 4.66 2.11
N LYS A 82 -13.05 5.93 2.45
CA LYS A 82 -13.42 6.32 3.82
C LYS A 82 -14.71 5.65 4.30
N ALA A 83 -15.67 5.44 3.40
CA ALA A 83 -16.93 4.77 3.71
C ALA A 83 -16.75 3.28 4.05
N ALA A 84 -15.62 2.67 3.69
CA ALA A 84 -15.27 1.30 4.10
C ALA A 84 -14.88 1.19 5.58
N LEU A 85 -14.69 2.34 6.25
CA LEU A 85 -14.21 2.43 7.63
C LEU A 85 -12.94 1.58 7.88
N PRO A 86 -11.86 1.78 7.10
CA PRO A 86 -10.64 0.99 7.30
C PRO A 86 -10.05 1.23 8.69
N ASP A 87 -9.66 0.15 9.36
CA ASP A 87 -9.00 0.19 10.67
C ASP A 87 -7.57 0.76 10.57
N ALA A 88 -6.89 0.48 9.46
CA ALA A 88 -5.54 0.94 9.15
C ALA A 88 -5.24 0.81 7.65
N CYS A 89 -4.05 1.21 7.24
CA CYS A 89 -3.52 0.96 5.90
C CYS A 89 -2.33 0.00 5.90
N ILE A 90 -2.10 -0.56 4.72
CA ILE A 90 -0.86 -1.28 4.36
C ILE A 90 -0.18 -0.42 3.30
N LEU A 91 1.07 -0.01 3.57
CA LEU A 91 1.87 0.69 2.57
C LEU A 91 2.68 -0.33 1.77
N THR A 92 2.61 -0.31 0.45
CA THR A 92 3.33 -1.25 -0.42
C THR A 92 4.29 -0.51 -1.34
N LYS A 93 5.20 -1.25 -1.99
CA LYS A 93 6.18 -0.72 -2.95
C LYS A 93 7.10 0.34 -2.35
N LEU A 94 7.51 0.14 -1.09
CA LEU A 94 8.42 1.06 -0.42
C LEU A 94 9.81 1.06 -1.09
N ASP A 95 10.24 -0.09 -1.61
CA ASP A 95 11.48 -0.31 -2.36
C ASP A 95 11.47 0.38 -3.74
N GLU A 96 10.30 0.60 -4.33
CA GLU A 96 10.13 1.31 -5.61
C GLU A 96 9.95 2.83 -5.42
N ALA A 97 9.79 3.32 -4.19
CA ALA A 97 9.42 4.71 -3.91
C ALA A 97 10.62 5.65 -3.92
N ALA A 98 10.58 6.70 -4.75
CA ALA A 98 11.60 7.75 -4.73
C ALA A 98 11.59 8.57 -3.44
N SER A 99 10.45 8.66 -2.75
CA SER A 99 10.34 9.24 -1.41
C SER A 99 9.11 8.70 -0.70
N LEU A 100 9.13 8.69 0.64
CA LEU A 100 7.95 8.38 1.45
C LEU A 100 7.16 9.62 1.88
N GLY A 101 7.58 10.82 1.49
CA GLY A 101 6.99 12.08 1.97
C GLY A 101 5.49 12.20 1.65
N ALA A 102 5.09 11.85 0.43
CA ALA A 102 3.69 11.91 0.01
C ALA A 102 2.79 10.97 0.83
N VAL A 103 3.18 9.70 0.93
CA VAL A 103 2.37 8.69 1.62
C VAL A 103 2.31 8.93 3.12
N VAL A 104 3.43 9.30 3.76
CA VAL A 104 3.47 9.65 5.18
C VAL A 104 2.63 10.90 5.47
N SER A 105 2.67 11.91 4.61
CA SER A 105 1.87 13.13 4.77
C SER A 105 0.37 12.84 4.71
N GLU A 106 -0.07 12.03 3.75
CA GLU A 106 -1.50 11.73 3.58
C GLU A 106 -2.04 10.82 4.69
N VAL A 107 -1.32 9.79 5.11
CA VAL A 107 -1.79 8.94 6.23
C VAL A 107 -1.88 9.72 7.55
N ILE A 108 -0.95 10.66 7.80
CA ILE A 108 -1.03 11.57 8.96
C ILE A 108 -2.24 12.51 8.83
N LYS A 109 -2.39 13.16 7.67
CA LYS A 109 -3.47 14.11 7.38
C LYS A 109 -4.86 13.47 7.56
N HIS A 110 -5.04 12.23 7.11
CA HIS A 110 -6.30 11.50 7.25
C HIS A 110 -6.41 10.71 8.57
N ARG A 111 -5.40 10.77 9.43
CA ARG A 111 -5.32 10.00 10.70
C ARG A 111 -5.51 8.50 10.50
N LEU A 112 -4.99 7.97 9.40
CA LEU A 112 -5.06 6.56 9.07
C LEU A 112 -3.84 5.84 9.67
N ALA A 113 -4.08 4.92 10.59
CA ALA A 113 -3.00 4.13 11.19
C ALA A 113 -2.32 3.26 10.12
N ILE A 114 -1.03 3.00 10.25
CA ILE A 114 -0.30 2.10 9.36
C ILE A 114 -0.11 0.78 10.11
N ALA A 115 -0.57 -0.32 9.53
CA ALA A 115 -0.46 -1.64 10.14
C ALA A 115 0.74 -2.43 9.60
N TYR A 116 0.97 -2.37 8.29
CA TYR A 116 2.03 -3.12 7.63
C TYR A 116 2.73 -2.31 6.54
N LEU A 117 3.97 -2.71 6.24
CA LEU A 117 4.84 -2.16 5.22
C LEU A 117 5.27 -3.30 4.29
N GLY A 118 5.15 -3.12 2.99
CA GLY A 118 5.61 -4.05 1.97
C GLY A 118 6.70 -3.42 1.09
N ASP A 119 7.87 -4.04 1.06
CA ASP A 119 9.08 -3.52 0.41
C ASP A 119 9.76 -4.53 -0.52
N GLY A 120 8.96 -5.43 -1.11
CA GLY A 120 9.44 -6.39 -2.10
C GLY A 120 8.36 -7.37 -2.56
N GLN A 121 8.78 -8.43 -3.23
CA GLN A 121 7.89 -9.41 -3.89
C GLN A 121 7.87 -10.79 -3.21
N ARG A 122 8.73 -11.02 -2.22
CA ARG A 122 8.86 -12.32 -1.55
C ARG A 122 7.78 -12.48 -0.49
N VAL A 123 7.22 -13.69 -0.42
CA VAL A 123 6.16 -14.05 0.51
C VAL A 123 6.65 -15.18 1.42
N PRO A 124 6.68 -14.99 2.75
CA PRO A 124 6.17 -13.84 3.53
C PRO A 124 7.20 -12.74 3.86
N GLU A 125 8.43 -12.83 3.35
CA GLU A 125 9.59 -12.12 3.91
C GLU A 125 9.57 -10.59 3.74
N ASP A 126 8.90 -10.08 2.70
CA ASP A 126 8.91 -8.65 2.36
C ASP A 126 7.66 -7.91 2.89
N LEU A 127 6.96 -8.48 3.89
CA LEU A 127 5.82 -7.86 4.58
C LEU A 127 6.10 -7.71 6.08
N HIS A 128 6.15 -6.47 6.56
CA HIS A 128 6.59 -6.14 7.91
C HIS A 128 5.48 -5.44 8.70
N THR A 129 5.41 -5.69 10.01
CA THR A 129 4.60 -4.84 10.91
C THR A 129 5.16 -3.43 10.92
N ALA A 130 4.29 -2.43 10.79
CA ALA A 130 4.70 -1.04 10.77
C ALA A 130 5.26 -0.60 12.13
N ARG A 131 6.45 0.03 12.09
CA ARG A 131 7.07 0.70 13.23
C ARG A 131 7.51 2.08 12.79
N ALA A 132 7.16 3.10 13.58
CA ALA A 132 7.49 4.49 13.26
C ALA A 132 8.98 4.69 12.97
N LYS A 133 9.86 4.07 13.77
CA LYS A 133 11.31 4.10 13.56
C LYS A 133 11.71 3.59 12.17
N ASN A 134 11.13 2.48 11.72
CA ASN A 134 11.45 1.89 10.42
C ASN A 134 11.02 2.81 9.27
N ILE A 135 9.83 3.40 9.37
CA ILE A 135 9.31 4.33 8.37
C ILE A 135 10.20 5.57 8.27
N VAL A 136 10.57 6.16 9.42
CA VAL A 136 11.45 7.34 9.46
C VAL A 136 12.84 7.00 8.91
N SER A 137 13.42 5.88 9.33
CA SER A 137 14.73 5.44 8.82
C SER A 137 14.70 5.22 7.30
N HIS A 138 13.66 4.58 6.76
CA HIS A 138 13.52 4.38 5.31
C HIS A 138 13.38 5.72 4.58
N ALA A 139 12.53 6.63 5.09
CA ALA A 139 12.37 7.96 4.50
C ALA A 139 13.71 8.73 4.45
N VAL A 140 14.51 8.68 5.52
CA VAL A 140 15.83 9.32 5.56
C VAL A 140 16.81 8.67 4.58
N SER A 141 16.84 7.35 4.48
CA SER A 141 17.71 6.64 3.52
C SER A 141 17.41 7.05 2.07
N LEU A 142 16.15 7.17 1.69
CA LEU A 142 15.76 7.61 0.34
C LEU A 142 16.17 9.06 0.07
N MET A 143 16.08 9.94 1.08
CA MET A 143 16.54 11.32 0.94
C MET A 143 18.06 11.41 0.72
N GLN A 144 18.85 10.56 1.39
CA GLN A 144 20.30 10.51 1.23
C GLN A 144 20.68 9.99 -0.16
N GLN A 145 20.07 8.89 -0.60
CA GLN A 145 20.30 8.32 -1.93
C GLN A 145 19.98 9.32 -3.05
N GLY A 146 18.86 10.05 -2.94
CA GLY A 146 18.55 11.11 -3.90
C GLY A 146 19.62 12.20 -3.93
N SER A 147 20.10 12.63 -2.76
CA SER A 147 21.14 13.66 -2.65
C SER A 147 22.47 13.24 -3.28
N ASP A 148 22.89 11.99 -3.06
CA ASP A 148 24.13 11.44 -3.63
C ASP A 148 24.08 11.41 -5.16
N ILE A 149 22.95 10.98 -5.73
CA ILE A 149 22.73 10.97 -7.19
C ILE A 149 22.85 12.39 -7.77
N PHE A 150 22.21 13.38 -7.14
CA PHE A 150 22.29 14.78 -7.58
C PHE A 150 23.74 15.32 -7.51
N GLU A 151 24.50 14.95 -6.48
CA GLU A 151 25.91 15.35 -6.37
C GLU A 151 26.77 14.72 -7.47
N GLU A 152 26.58 13.43 -7.76
CA GLU A 152 27.31 12.73 -8.83
C GLU A 152 27.00 13.32 -10.21
N GLU A 153 25.72 13.54 -10.54
CA GLU A 153 25.31 14.18 -11.78
C GLU A 153 25.94 15.57 -11.93
N SER A 154 25.89 16.36 -10.85
CA SER A 154 26.50 17.71 -10.82
C SER A 154 28.01 17.67 -11.05
N ARG A 155 28.72 16.66 -10.53
CA ARG A 155 30.16 16.47 -10.76
C ARG A 155 30.45 16.05 -12.21
N MET A 156 29.66 15.15 -12.79
CA MET A 156 29.82 14.72 -14.18
C MET A 156 29.58 15.86 -15.17
N LEU A 157 28.55 16.67 -14.95
CA LEU A 157 28.26 17.88 -15.74
C LEU A 157 29.42 18.87 -15.72
N ARG A 158 30.07 19.06 -14.56
CA ARG A 158 31.27 19.92 -14.43
C ARG A 158 32.50 19.32 -15.12
N ALA A 159 32.66 18.00 -15.10
CA ALA A 159 33.79 17.32 -15.74
C ALA A 159 33.69 17.27 -17.27
N GLY A 160 32.47 17.14 -17.83
CA GLY A 160 32.23 17.10 -19.28
C GLY A 160 32.35 18.45 -20.01
N GLY A 161 32.32 19.58 -19.28
CA GLY A 161 32.38 20.92 -19.84
C GLY A 161 33.76 21.39 -20.32
N VAL A 162 34.81 20.56 -20.26
CA VAL A 162 36.21 20.98 -20.54
C VAL A 162 36.72 20.54 -21.93
N GLN A 163 35.97 19.79 -22.74
CA GLN A 163 36.46 19.29 -24.05
C GLN A 163 35.84 19.90 -25.32
N ALA A 164 34.95 20.89 -25.22
CA ALA A 164 34.42 21.58 -26.40
C ALA A 164 35.08 22.96 -26.56
N ASN A 165 36.34 23.01 -26.99
CA ASN A 165 36.98 24.14 -27.72
C ASN A 165 38.49 23.92 -27.88
N ALA A 166 38.87 22.99 -28.75
CA ALA A 166 40.21 23.00 -29.34
C ALA A 166 40.13 22.28 -30.68
N HIS A 167 39.86 23.02 -31.75
CA HIS A 167 40.37 22.81 -33.12
C HIS A 167 39.80 23.94 -33.99
N VAL A 168 40.58 25.03 -34.09
CA VAL A 168 40.58 25.95 -35.24
C VAL A 168 41.63 25.45 -36.20
#